data_AF-A0A1I1MC41-F1
#
_entry.id   AF-A0A1I1MC41-F1
#
_cell.length_a   1.000
_cell.length_b   1.000
_cell.length_c   1.000
_cell.angle_alpha   90.00
_cell.angle_beta   90.00
_cell.angle_gamma   90.00
#
_symmetry.space_group_name_H-M   'P 1'
#
loop_
_entity.id
_entity.type
_entity.pdbx_description
1 polymer ?
#
loop_
_entity_poly.entity_id
_entity_poly.type
_entity_poly.pdbx_seq_one_letter_code
_entity_poly.pdbx_strand_id
1 'polypeptide(L)'
;MCESKVKEILKRYSFRELSKINDFLILEIDDDNLEETINFVKSNDKEKQKNFDDILYSGDKYIGFFLEGNQYLIGSTENKGIIIDFIGEADTRLMLPIKDFIFMISHKKQVLNDIDAIRD
;
A
#
# COMPACT_ATOMS: atom_id res chain seq x y z
N MET A 1 -5.08 -29.12 -0.32
CA MET A 1 -4.09 -28.06 -0.61
C MET A 1 -4.43 -26.90 0.31
N CYS A 2 -3.54 -26.51 1.22
CA CYS A 2 -3.68 -25.22 1.90
C CYS A 2 -3.45 -24.14 0.86
N GLU A 3 -4.46 -23.31 0.62
CA GLU A 3 -4.32 -22.13 -0.21
C GLU A 3 -3.33 -21.17 0.46
N SER A 4 -2.44 -20.52 -0.31
CA SER A 4 -1.52 -19.56 0.28
C SER A 4 -2.34 -18.38 0.83
N LYS A 5 -1.98 -17.86 2.00
CA LYS A 5 -2.63 -16.67 2.55
C LYS A 5 -2.59 -15.47 1.58
N VAL A 6 -1.57 -15.40 0.74
CA VAL A 6 -1.50 -14.42 -0.37
C VAL A 6 -2.67 -14.61 -1.33
N LYS A 7 -2.91 -15.82 -1.82
CA LYS A 7 -4.04 -16.12 -2.73
C LYS A 7 -5.40 -15.80 -2.09
N GLU A 8 -5.57 -16.11 -0.80
CA GLU A 8 -6.80 -15.76 -0.07
C GLU A 8 -7.05 -14.25 0.03
N ILE A 9 -5.98 -13.45 0.13
CA ILE A 9 -6.04 -11.99 0.13
C ILE A 9 -6.36 -11.50 -1.29
N LEU A 10 -5.62 -11.97 -2.31
CA LEU A 10 -5.74 -11.49 -3.69
C LEU A 10 -7.12 -11.75 -4.30
N LYS A 11 -7.78 -12.86 -3.95
CA LYS A 11 -9.15 -13.18 -4.40
C LYS A 11 -10.21 -12.13 -4.04
N ARG A 12 -9.92 -11.23 -3.10
CA ARG A 12 -10.86 -10.19 -2.64
C ARG A 12 -10.87 -8.95 -3.53
N TYR A 13 -9.93 -8.85 -4.47
CA TYR A 13 -9.73 -7.67 -5.30
C TYR A 13 -10.07 -7.97 -6.75
N SER A 14 -10.62 -6.96 -7.43
CA SER A 14 -10.87 -6.99 -8.87
C SER A 14 -9.58 -6.92 -9.67
N PHE A 15 -9.62 -7.29 -10.95
CA PHE A 15 -8.46 -7.21 -11.85
C PHE A 15 -7.82 -5.81 -11.88
N ARG A 16 -8.63 -4.75 -11.90
CA ARG A 16 -8.14 -3.36 -11.87
C ARG A 16 -7.40 -3.04 -10.56
N GLU A 17 -7.91 -3.53 -9.43
CA GLU A 17 -7.28 -3.33 -8.13
C GLU A 17 -5.99 -4.14 -8.01
N LEU A 18 -5.96 -5.37 -8.56
CA LEU A 18 -4.76 -6.19 -8.64
C LEU A 18 -3.67 -5.52 -9.49
N SER A 19 -4.02 -4.89 -10.62
CA SER A 19 -3.08 -4.10 -11.41
C SER A 19 -2.47 -2.95 -10.58
N LYS A 20 -3.30 -2.19 -9.85
CA LYS A 20 -2.81 -1.12 -8.97
C LYS A 20 -1.87 -1.64 -7.87
N ILE A 21 -2.21 -2.77 -7.24
CA ILE A 21 -1.36 -3.41 -6.22
C ILE A 21 -0.02 -3.82 -6.85
N ASN A 22 -0.06 -4.42 -8.04
CA ASN A 22 1.14 -4.85 -8.75
C ASN A 22 2.06 -3.67 -9.08
N ASP A 23 1.51 -2.62 -9.67
CA ASP A 23 2.25 -1.43 -10.08
C ASP A 23 2.86 -0.72 -8.85
N PHE A 24 2.07 -0.54 -7.80
CA PHE A 24 2.55 -0.02 -6.51
C PHE A 24 3.71 -0.86 -5.95
N LEU A 25 3.55 -2.18 -5.87
CA LEU A 25 4.60 -3.04 -5.32
C LEU A 25 5.89 -2.99 -6.15
N ILE A 26 5.80 -2.86 -7.48
CA ILE A 26 6.97 -2.82 -8.36
C ILE A 26 7.67 -1.46 -8.27
N LEU A 27 6.92 -0.37 -8.35
CA LEU A 27 7.45 0.98 -8.52
C LEU A 27 7.82 1.66 -7.19
N GLU A 28 7.09 1.33 -6.12
CA GLU A 28 7.16 2.08 -4.87
C GLU A 28 7.86 1.32 -3.77
N ILE A 29 7.65 0.01 -3.64
CA ILE A 29 8.17 -0.74 -2.49
C ILE A 29 9.49 -1.39 -2.83
N ASP A 30 10.57 -0.98 -2.21
CA ASP A 30 11.88 -1.63 -2.31
C ASP A 30 12.40 -2.02 -0.93
N ASP A 31 13.59 -2.64 -0.88
CA ASP A 31 14.17 -3.10 0.38
C ASP A 31 14.59 -1.93 1.29
N ASP A 32 14.80 -0.73 0.72
CA ASP A 32 15.24 0.46 1.45
C ASP A 32 14.07 1.17 2.16
N ASN A 33 12.86 1.15 1.55
CA ASN A 33 11.69 1.84 2.09
C ASN A 33 10.60 0.92 2.70
N LEU A 34 10.77 -0.41 2.62
CA LEU A 34 9.81 -1.39 3.12
C LEU A 34 9.49 -1.19 4.61
N GLU A 35 10.54 -1.07 5.44
CA GLU A 35 10.38 -0.95 6.89
C GLU A 35 9.71 0.39 7.26
N GLU A 36 10.13 1.48 6.61
CA GLU A 36 9.54 2.80 6.79
C GLU A 36 8.05 2.80 6.45
N THR A 37 7.68 2.21 5.31
CA THR A 37 6.28 2.07 4.90
C THR A 37 5.46 1.26 5.90
N ILE A 38 5.99 0.14 6.38
CA ILE A 38 5.32 -0.68 7.41
C ILE A 38 5.11 0.13 8.69
N ASN A 39 6.14 0.85 9.13
CA ASN A 39 6.09 1.64 10.35
C ASN A 39 5.07 2.77 10.23
N PHE A 40 5.07 3.51 9.11
CA PHE A 40 4.11 4.57 8.84
C PHE A 40 2.66 4.07 8.90
N VAL A 41 2.37 2.97 8.19
CA VAL A 41 1.01 2.44 8.10
C VAL A 41 0.50 1.96 9.46
N LYS A 42 1.38 1.44 10.32
CA LYS A 42 1.06 1.02 11.69
C LYS A 42 0.91 2.17 12.68
N SER A 43 1.53 3.32 12.42
CA SER A 43 1.55 4.43 13.36
C SER A 43 0.19 5.11 13.49
N ASN A 44 -0.11 5.55 14.72
CA ASN A 44 -1.22 6.46 14.96
C ASN A 44 -0.86 7.90 14.55
N ASP A 45 -1.83 8.81 14.54
CA ASP A 45 -1.62 10.19 14.06
C ASP A 45 -0.54 10.95 14.83
N LYS A 46 -0.44 10.75 16.15
CA LYS A 46 0.61 11.39 16.96
C LYS A 46 2.00 10.86 16.62
N GLU A 47 2.11 9.55 16.38
CA GLU A 47 3.37 8.92 15.97
C GLU A 47 3.77 9.34 14.57
N LYS A 48 2.82 9.47 13.64
CA LYS A 48 3.05 9.99 12.28
C LYS A 48 3.65 11.38 12.30
N GLN A 49 3.01 12.30 13.02
CA GLN A 49 3.48 13.69 13.18
C GLN A 49 4.84 13.78 13.89
N LYS A 50 5.18 12.81 14.73
CA LYS A 50 6.45 12.85 15.47
C LYS A 50 7.61 12.27 14.64
N ASN A 51 7.37 11.17 13.95
CA ASN A 51 8.42 10.34 13.36
C ASN A 51 8.58 10.53 11.85
N PHE A 52 7.59 11.15 11.19
CA PHE A 52 7.56 11.29 9.72
C PHE A 52 7.18 12.71 9.30
N ASP A 53 7.31 13.71 10.19
CA ASP A 53 6.88 15.10 9.95
C ASP A 53 7.46 15.71 8.67
N ASP A 54 8.69 15.33 8.35
CA ASP A 54 9.46 15.78 7.18
C ASP A 54 8.92 15.23 5.85
N ILE A 55 8.24 14.09 5.88
CA ILE A 55 7.68 13.41 4.69
C ILE A 55 6.14 13.35 4.70
N LEU A 56 5.50 13.77 5.79
CA LEU A 56 4.06 13.72 5.97
C LEU A 56 3.37 14.79 5.12
N TYR A 57 2.59 14.33 4.14
CA TYR A 57 1.65 15.16 3.41
C TYR A 57 0.33 15.26 4.17
N SER A 58 -0.11 16.50 4.44
CA SER A 58 -1.42 16.81 5.02
C SER A 58 -2.16 17.79 4.11
N GLY A 59 -2.89 17.24 3.14
CA GLY A 59 -3.74 18.01 2.23
C GLY A 59 -5.19 18.02 2.69
N ASP A 60 -6.01 18.89 2.08
CA ASP A 60 -7.43 19.08 2.44
C ASP A 60 -8.26 17.78 2.46
N LYS A 61 -7.86 16.78 1.66
CA LYS A 61 -8.59 15.51 1.49
C LYS A 61 -7.88 14.29 2.06
N TYR A 62 -6.57 14.36 2.29
CA TYR A 62 -5.75 13.18 2.55
C TYR A 62 -4.58 13.47 3.47
N ILE A 63 -4.29 12.50 4.33
CA ILE A 63 -3.09 12.44 5.14
C ILE A 63 -2.33 11.19 4.73
N GLY A 64 -1.06 11.34 4.38
CA GLY A 64 -0.20 10.25 3.94
C GLY A 64 1.25 10.70 3.83
N PHE A 65 2.14 9.87 3.28
CA PHE A 65 3.48 10.30 2.89
C PHE A 65 3.78 9.86 1.45
N PHE A 66 4.67 10.60 0.81
CA PHE A 66 5.21 10.24 -0.50
C PHE A 66 6.46 9.39 -0.29
N LEU A 67 6.59 8.31 -1.06
CA LEU A 67 7.86 7.62 -1.19
C LEU A 67 8.77 8.42 -2.14
N GLU A 68 10.08 8.41 -1.87
CA GLU A 68 11.05 9.18 -2.64
C GLU A 68 10.94 8.85 -4.14
N GLY A 69 10.61 9.87 -4.94
CA GLY A 69 10.58 9.79 -6.40
C GLY A 69 9.20 9.67 -7.06
N ASN A 70 8.09 9.57 -6.31
CA ASN A 70 6.87 8.98 -6.89
C ASN A 70 5.51 9.69 -6.76
N GLN A 71 4.60 9.18 -7.58
CA GLN A 71 3.22 9.60 -7.88
C GLN A 71 2.21 9.23 -6.79
N TYR A 72 2.54 8.21 -5.98
CA TYR A 72 1.63 7.58 -5.02
C TYR A 72 1.72 8.21 -3.63
N LEU A 73 0.55 8.49 -3.04
CA LEU A 73 0.42 8.87 -1.63
C LEU A 73 -0.04 7.66 -0.80
N ILE A 74 0.74 7.31 0.21
CA ILE A 74 0.41 6.21 1.13
C ILE A 74 -0.22 6.79 2.39
N GLY A 75 -1.47 6.40 2.65
CA GLY A 75 -2.20 6.77 3.86
C GLY A 75 -2.48 5.57 4.75
N SER A 76 -2.83 5.84 6.01
CA SER A 76 -3.52 4.84 6.82
C SER A 76 -4.49 5.51 7.80
N THR A 77 -5.59 4.83 8.09
CA THR A 77 -6.61 5.26 9.06
C THR A 77 -7.17 4.05 9.78
N GLU A 78 -7.21 4.11 11.12
CA GLU A 78 -7.73 3.15 12.11
C GLU A 78 -7.39 1.66 11.89
N ASN A 79 -7.73 1.06 10.74
CA ASN A 79 -7.41 -0.32 10.36
C ASN A 79 -7.21 -0.53 8.84
N LYS A 80 -7.10 0.53 8.02
CA LYS A 80 -6.93 0.45 6.57
C LYS A 80 -5.65 1.14 6.09
N GLY A 81 -4.88 0.46 5.24
CA GLY A 81 -3.87 1.05 4.40
C GLY A 81 -4.54 1.62 3.15
N ILE A 82 -4.04 2.76 2.67
CA ILE A 82 -4.60 3.48 1.54
C ILE A 82 -3.48 3.73 0.55
N ILE A 83 -3.68 3.33 -0.69
CA ILE A 83 -2.81 3.65 -1.83
C ILE A 83 -3.57 4.65 -2.70
N ILE A 84 -2.96 5.80 -2.99
CA ILE A 84 -3.57 6.85 -3.82
C ILE A 84 -2.62 7.14 -4.98
N ASP A 85 -2.99 6.69 -6.18
CA ASP A 85 -2.20 6.83 -7.41
C ASP A 85 -2.10 8.29 -7.91
N PHE A 86 -3.08 9.14 -7.60
CA PHE A 86 -3.01 10.58 -7.92
C PHE A 86 -3.90 11.40 -7.00
N ILE A 87 -3.37 12.48 -6.43
CA ILE A 87 -4.04 13.31 -5.41
C ILE A 87 -5.18 14.18 -6.00
N GLY A 88 -5.28 14.33 -7.32
CA GLY A 88 -6.34 15.13 -7.96
C GLY A 88 -7.66 14.40 -8.24
N GLU A 89 -7.70 13.06 -8.20
CA GLU A 89 -8.87 12.27 -8.60
C GLU A 89 -9.38 11.37 -7.47
N ALA A 90 -10.69 11.08 -7.46
CA ALA A 90 -11.33 10.28 -6.40
C ALA A 90 -11.22 8.76 -6.64
N ASP A 91 -11.13 8.32 -7.90
CA ASP A 91 -11.15 6.90 -8.31
C ASP A 91 -9.77 6.23 -8.33
N THR A 92 -8.74 6.95 -7.91
CA THR A 92 -7.36 6.45 -7.85
C THR A 92 -7.08 5.70 -6.56
N ARG A 93 -7.94 5.84 -5.54
CA ARG A 93 -7.78 5.25 -4.22
C ARG A 93 -7.99 3.73 -4.25
N LEU A 94 -7.13 3.01 -3.55
CA LEU A 94 -7.33 1.63 -3.15
C LEU A 94 -7.20 1.54 -1.63
N MET A 95 -8.23 1.00 -0.98
CA MET A 95 -8.24 0.79 0.46
C MET A 95 -8.20 -0.69 0.76
N LEU A 96 -7.34 -1.09 1.69
CA LEU A 96 -7.19 -2.48 2.09
C LEU A 96 -6.95 -2.58 3.60
N PRO A 97 -7.33 -3.69 4.26
CA PRO A 97 -7.01 -3.89 5.66
C PRO A 97 -5.51 -3.73 5.92
N ILE A 98 -5.11 -3.01 6.97
CA ILE A 98 -3.70 -2.80 7.33
C ILE A 98 -2.94 -4.12 7.42
N LYS A 99 -3.57 -5.14 7.99
CA LYS A 99 -2.97 -6.48 8.10
C LYS A 99 -2.69 -7.10 6.72
N ASP A 100 -3.59 -6.92 5.76
CA ASP A 100 -3.43 -7.43 4.40
C ASP A 100 -2.38 -6.60 3.65
N PHE A 101 -2.39 -5.27 3.82
CA PHE A 101 -1.39 -4.36 3.26
C PHE A 101 0.02 -4.74 3.69
N ILE A 102 0.26 -4.79 5.01
CA ILE A 102 1.55 -5.17 5.60
C ILE A 102 1.95 -6.56 5.12
N PHE A 103 1.01 -7.51 5.14
CA PHE A 103 1.31 -8.87 4.71
C PHE A 103 1.75 -8.91 3.24
N MET A 104 1.08 -8.15 2.36
CA MET A 104 1.43 -8.12 0.94
C MET A 104 2.79 -7.48 0.69
N ILE A 105 3.10 -6.32 1.29
CA ILE A 105 4.41 -5.68 1.11
C ILE A 105 5.54 -6.53 1.70
N SER A 106 5.33 -7.17 2.86
CA SER A 106 6.33 -8.09 3.46
C SER A 106 6.53 -9.37 2.66
N HIS A 107 5.62 -9.71 1.73
CA HIS A 107 5.71 -10.88 0.86
C HIS A 107 5.73 -10.46 -0.63
N LYS A 108 6.24 -9.26 -0.95
CA LYS A 108 6.22 -8.65 -2.29
C LYS A 108 6.46 -9.64 -3.42
N LYS A 109 7.57 -10.40 -3.38
CA LYS A 109 7.92 -11.38 -4.44
C LYS A 109 6.84 -12.43 -4.68
N GLN A 110 6.23 -12.96 -3.62
CA GLN A 110 5.17 -13.95 -3.73
C GLN A 110 3.90 -13.32 -4.30
N VAL A 111 3.56 -12.12 -3.84
CA VAL A 111 2.38 -11.38 -4.32
C VAL A 111 2.48 -11.11 -5.81
N LEU A 112 3.62 -10.63 -6.30
CA LEU A 112 3.85 -10.36 -7.72
C LEU A 112 3.65 -11.63 -8.57
N ASN A 113 4.30 -12.74 -8.17
CA ASN A 113 4.15 -14.01 -8.87
C ASN A 113 2.70 -14.53 -8.88
N ASP A 114 1.99 -14.41 -7.76
CA ASP A 114 0.59 -14.87 -7.65
C ASP A 114 -0.36 -13.95 -8.46
N ILE A 115 -0.06 -12.65 -8.58
CA ILE A 115 -0.83 -11.73 -9.45
C ILE A 115 -0.61 -12.08 -10.92
N ASP A 116 0.64 -12.28 -11.35
CA ASP A 116 0.94 -12.63 -12.75
C ASP A 116 0.22 -13.93 -13.16
N ALA A 117 0.22 -14.94 -12.27
CA ALA A 117 -0.49 -16.19 -12.50
C ALA A 117 -2.03 -16.07 -12.54
N ILE A 118 -2.62 -14.97 -12.04
CA ILE A 118 -4.06 -14.68 -12.15
C ILE A 118 -4.38 -13.98 -13.48
N ARG A 119 -3.38 -13.30 -14.08
CA ARG A 119 -3.53 -12.53 -15.32
C ARG A 119 -3.33 -13.38 -16.57
N ASP A 120 -2.54 -14.45 -16.46
CA ASP A 120 -2.36 -15.50 -17.48
C ASP A 120 -3.62 -16.38 -17.67
#